data_AF-A0A942KX75-F1
#
_entry.id   AF-A0A942KX75-F1
#
_cell.length_a   1.000
_cell.length_b   1.000
_cell.length_c   1.000
_cell.angle_alpha   90.00
_cell.angle_beta   90.00
_cell.angle_gamma   90.00
#
_symmetry.space_group_name_H-M   'P 1'
#
loop_
_entity.id
_entity.type
_entity.pdbx_description
1 polymer ?
#
loop_
_entity_poly.entity_id
_entity_poly.type
_entity_poly.pdbx_seq_one_letter_code
_entity_poly.pdbx_strand_id
1 'polypeptide(L)'
;DYIMDGNPAPHDILRIMGIEALANYMIDEVQDVYRLQGVKINDKHIEVIVRQMLQKFEILDGGDTTLLKGEQVEKIELDEENAKSVARGGREAKAEPVLLGITKASLQTRSFISAASFQETTRVLTEASVQGKRDKLLGLKENVIVGRLIPAGTGGATSRVKKIAADRDQTVIEARRTEADQAAALAAPLAVMEPEIDVEFDAGLVDTIESRD
;
A
#
# COMPACT_ATOMS: atom_id res chain seq x y z
N ASP A 1 -24.35 -29.94 3.57
CA ASP A 1 -25.47 -30.67 2.96
C ASP A 1 -26.46 -29.72 2.32
N TYR A 2 -26.96 -30.10 1.14
CA TYR A 2 -28.06 -29.41 0.50
C TYR A 2 -29.33 -29.65 1.31
N ILE A 3 -29.93 -28.57 1.79
CA ILE A 3 -31.17 -28.62 2.59
C ILE A 3 -32.40 -28.60 1.65
N MET A 4 -32.24 -28.08 0.43
CA MET A 4 -33.28 -27.93 -0.58
C MET A 4 -32.71 -28.23 -1.98
N ASP A 5 -33.57 -28.68 -2.89
CA ASP A 5 -33.23 -28.83 -4.30
C ASP A 5 -33.14 -27.47 -5.02
N GLY A 6 -32.21 -27.35 -5.96
CA GLY A 6 -32.01 -26.17 -6.80
C GLY A 6 -30.54 -25.78 -6.97
N ASN A 7 -30.29 -24.75 -7.79
CA ASN A 7 -28.94 -24.26 -7.99
C ASN A 7 -28.48 -23.49 -6.73
N PRO A 8 -27.31 -23.82 -6.17
CA PRO A 8 -26.80 -23.14 -5.00
C PRO A 8 -26.53 -21.66 -5.30
N ALA A 9 -26.86 -20.78 -4.35
CA ALA A 9 -26.53 -19.37 -4.47
C ALA A 9 -25.00 -19.19 -4.32
N PRO A 10 -24.32 -18.48 -5.24
CA PRO A 10 -22.87 -18.27 -5.18
C PRO A 10 -22.38 -17.68 -3.84
N HIS A 11 -23.19 -16.82 -3.20
CA HIS A 11 -22.89 -16.25 -1.90
C HIS A 11 -22.85 -17.31 -0.77
N ASP A 12 -23.70 -18.32 -0.83
CA ASP A 12 -23.75 -19.39 0.17
C ASP A 12 -22.58 -20.36 -0.01
N ILE A 13 -22.22 -20.66 -1.26
CA ILE A 13 -21.04 -21.47 -1.58
C ILE A 13 -19.79 -20.81 -1.01
N LEU A 14 -19.62 -19.49 -1.20
CA LEU A 14 -18.48 -18.76 -0.66
C LEU A 14 -18.40 -18.85 0.86
N ARG A 15 -19.54 -18.65 1.54
CA ARG A 15 -19.60 -18.59 3.00
C ARG A 15 -19.40 -19.96 3.66
N ILE A 16 -19.86 -21.04 3.03
CA ILE A 16 -19.84 -22.39 3.62
C ILE A 16 -18.63 -23.19 3.14
N MET A 17 -18.36 -23.17 1.84
CA MET A 17 -17.35 -24.02 1.19
C MET A 17 -16.05 -23.26 0.85
N GLY A 18 -16.07 -21.93 0.90
CA GLY A 18 -14.90 -21.09 0.68
C GLY A 18 -14.65 -20.70 -0.78
N ILE A 19 -13.52 -20.03 -0.99
CA ILE A 19 -13.15 -19.39 -2.27
C ILE A 19 -12.94 -20.42 -3.39
N GLU A 20 -12.24 -21.53 -3.09
CA GLU A 20 -11.88 -22.53 -4.10
C GLU A 20 -13.12 -23.25 -4.66
N ALA A 21 -14.06 -23.62 -3.79
CA ALA A 21 -15.31 -24.25 -4.18
C ALA A 21 -16.16 -23.32 -5.06
N LEU A 22 -16.26 -22.04 -4.68
CA LEU A 22 -16.96 -21.06 -5.49
C LEU A 22 -16.30 -20.87 -6.85
N ALA A 23 -14.96 -20.78 -6.90
CA ALA A 23 -14.24 -20.57 -8.15
C ALA A 23 -14.48 -21.71 -9.13
N ASN A 24 -14.39 -22.96 -8.67
CA ASN A 24 -14.66 -24.14 -9.49
C ASN A 24 -16.11 -24.15 -9.99
N TYR A 25 -17.07 -23.89 -9.10
CA TYR A 25 -18.48 -23.79 -9.47
C TYR A 25 -18.73 -22.74 -10.57
N MET A 26 -18.14 -21.55 -10.43
CA MET A 26 -18.30 -20.49 -11.44
C MET A 26 -17.64 -20.83 -12.77
N ILE A 27 -16.49 -21.52 -12.75
CA ILE A 27 -15.80 -21.94 -13.97
C ILE A 27 -16.66 -22.98 -14.70
N ASP A 28 -17.13 -24.01 -14.00
CA ASP A 28 -17.92 -25.09 -14.61
C ASP A 28 -19.23 -24.57 -15.20
N GLU A 29 -20.00 -23.78 -14.45
CA GLU A 29 -21.29 -23.22 -14.91
C GLU A 29 -21.14 -22.34 -16.16
N VAL A 30 -20.10 -21.48 -16.19
CA VAL A 30 -19.85 -20.62 -17.36
C VAL A 30 -19.33 -21.45 -18.53
N GLN A 31 -18.44 -22.39 -18.27
CA GLN A 31 -17.82 -23.24 -19.29
C GLN A 31 -18.84 -24.14 -19.97
N ASP A 32 -19.82 -24.66 -19.23
CA ASP A 32 -20.86 -25.53 -19.77
C ASP A 32 -21.76 -24.80 -20.78
N VAL A 33 -22.05 -23.51 -20.56
CA VAL A 33 -22.76 -22.68 -21.55
C VAL A 33 -21.93 -22.49 -22.83
N TYR A 34 -20.63 -22.22 -22.70
CA TYR A 34 -19.74 -22.09 -23.87
C TYR A 34 -19.57 -23.41 -24.62
N ARG A 35 -19.43 -24.52 -23.90
CA ARG A 35 -19.37 -25.88 -24.46
C ARG A 35 -20.66 -26.20 -25.21
N LEU A 36 -21.82 -25.87 -24.64
CA LEU A 36 -23.12 -26.07 -25.28
C LEU A 36 -23.25 -25.30 -26.61
N GLN A 37 -22.67 -24.10 -26.67
CA GLN A 37 -22.63 -23.28 -27.89
C GLN A 37 -21.49 -23.69 -28.86
N GLY A 38 -20.71 -24.71 -28.52
CA GLY A 38 -19.59 -25.20 -29.34
C GLY A 38 -18.36 -24.28 -29.36
N VAL A 39 -18.30 -23.29 -28.46
CA VAL A 39 -17.20 -22.33 -28.37
C VAL A 39 -16.16 -22.85 -27.38
N LYS A 40 -14.91 -22.97 -27.84
CA LYS A 40 -13.79 -23.38 -26.98
C LYS A 40 -13.12 -22.16 -26.37
N ILE A 41 -13.18 -22.04 -25.05
CA ILE A 41 -12.47 -21.03 -24.25
C ILE A 41 -11.62 -21.73 -23.18
N ASN A 42 -10.46 -21.16 -22.87
CA ASN A 42 -9.60 -21.67 -21.81
C ASN A 42 -10.05 -21.14 -20.45
N ASP A 43 -10.12 -22.03 -19.46
CA ASP A 43 -10.59 -21.75 -18.10
C ASP A 43 -9.82 -20.59 -17.43
N LYS A 44 -8.53 -20.38 -17.79
CA LYS A 44 -7.72 -19.26 -17.32
C LYS A 44 -8.38 -17.89 -17.52
N HIS A 45 -9.15 -17.71 -18.60
CA HIS A 45 -9.85 -16.46 -18.84
C HIS A 45 -10.96 -16.23 -17.82
N ILE A 46 -11.71 -17.28 -17.49
CA ILE A 46 -12.79 -17.23 -16.50
C ILE A 46 -12.21 -17.06 -15.10
N GLU A 47 -11.14 -17.79 -14.76
CA GLU A 47 -10.41 -17.65 -13.49
C GLU A 47 -9.98 -16.21 -13.21
N VAL A 48 -9.43 -15.52 -14.21
CA VAL A 48 -9.00 -14.12 -14.07
C VAL A 48 -10.18 -13.20 -13.76
N ILE A 49 -11.35 -13.45 -14.34
CA ILE A 49 -12.58 -12.69 -14.07
C ILE A 49 -13.13 -13.01 -12.68
N VAL A 50 -13.22 -14.29 -12.31
CA VAL A 50 -13.69 -14.71 -10.98
C VAL A 50 -12.78 -14.14 -9.88
N ARG A 51 -11.46 -14.14 -10.10
CA ARG A 51 -10.50 -13.47 -9.22
C ARG A 51 -10.81 -11.99 -9.05
N GLN A 52 -11.23 -11.30 -10.11
CA GLN A 52 -11.61 -9.88 -10.06
C GLN A 52 -12.90 -9.65 -9.25
N MET A 53 -13.82 -10.61 -9.23
CA MET A 53 -15.07 -10.58 -8.46
C MET A 53 -14.86 -10.82 -6.95
N LEU A 54 -13.74 -11.44 -6.56
CA LEU A 54 -13.39 -11.83 -5.18
C LEU A 54 -12.27 -10.97 -4.55
N GLN A 55 -12.00 -9.78 -5.09
CA GLN A 55 -10.90 -8.93 -4.59
C GLN A 55 -11.18 -8.24 -3.25
N LYS A 56 -12.46 -8.10 -2.89
CA LYS A 56 -12.88 -7.34 -1.70
C LYS A 56 -13.15 -8.28 -0.53
N PHE A 57 -12.76 -7.81 0.64
CA PHE A 57 -12.94 -8.46 1.93
C PHE A 57 -13.68 -7.51 2.84
N GLU A 58 -14.66 -8.01 3.57
CA GLU A 58 -15.41 -7.26 4.57
C GLU A 58 -14.85 -7.55 5.96
N ILE A 59 -14.57 -6.50 6.71
CA ILE A 59 -13.98 -6.59 8.04
C ILE A 59 -15.03 -7.02 9.06
N LEU A 60 -14.81 -8.16 9.71
CA LEU A 60 -15.62 -8.64 10.83
C LEU A 60 -15.21 -8.01 12.16
N ASP A 61 -13.90 -7.89 12.37
CA ASP A 61 -13.28 -7.33 13.56
C ASP A 61 -12.01 -6.58 13.16
N GLY A 62 -11.93 -5.30 13.51
CA GLY A 62 -10.79 -4.44 13.18
C GLY A 62 -9.55 -4.71 14.03
N GLY A 63 -9.67 -5.47 15.13
CA GLY A 63 -8.55 -5.72 16.03
C GLY A 63 -7.95 -4.41 16.54
N ASP A 64 -6.63 -4.28 16.38
CA ASP A 64 -5.89 -3.05 16.70
C ASP A 64 -5.36 -2.33 15.44
N THR A 65 -5.96 -2.64 14.27
CA THR A 65 -5.69 -1.97 12.99
C THR A 65 -6.49 -0.66 12.89
N THR A 66 -6.28 0.10 11.81
CA THR A 66 -7.10 1.29 11.50
C THR A 66 -8.42 0.96 10.80
N LEU A 67 -8.68 -0.33 10.53
CA LEU A 67 -9.82 -0.78 9.74
C LEU A 67 -11.09 -0.84 10.58
N LEU A 68 -12.22 -0.45 10.00
CA LEU A 68 -13.52 -0.44 10.68
C LEU A 68 -14.33 -1.69 10.35
N LYS A 69 -15.11 -2.17 11.34
CA LYS A 69 -16.05 -3.28 11.12
C LYS A 69 -17.10 -2.90 10.06
N GLY A 70 -17.33 -3.82 9.11
CA GLY A 70 -18.23 -3.62 7.97
C GLY A 70 -17.61 -2.82 6.81
N GLU A 71 -16.36 -2.37 6.96
CA GLU A 71 -15.62 -1.77 5.86
C GLU A 71 -15.23 -2.83 4.82
N GLN A 72 -15.30 -2.48 3.54
CA GLN A 72 -14.87 -3.35 2.44
C GLN A 72 -13.54 -2.88 1.88
N VAL A 73 -12.49 -3.64 2.16
CA VAL A 73 -11.13 -3.35 1.74
C VAL A 73 -10.65 -4.37 0.72
N GLU A 74 -9.57 -4.05 0.01
CA GLU A 74 -8.93 -5.04 -0.85
C GLU A 74 -7.99 -5.93 -0.05
N LYS A 75 -7.81 -7.17 -0.53
CA LYS A 75 -6.89 -8.13 0.10
C LYS A 75 -5.49 -7.54 0.38
N ILE A 76 -4.92 -6.83 -0.58
CA ILE A 76 -3.57 -6.23 -0.44
C ILE A 76 -3.55 -5.19 0.69
N GLU A 77 -4.60 -4.39 0.84
CA GLU A 77 -4.68 -3.35 1.87
C GLU A 77 -4.88 -3.96 3.25
N LEU A 78 -5.73 -5.00 3.35
CA LEU A 78 -5.87 -5.80 4.56
C LEU A 78 -4.55 -6.41 5.00
N ASP A 79 -3.81 -7.03 4.07
CA ASP A 79 -2.51 -7.66 4.34
C ASP A 79 -1.48 -6.62 4.80
N GLU A 80 -1.45 -5.42 4.19
CA GLU A 80 -0.58 -4.31 4.57
C GLU A 80 -0.89 -3.76 5.97
N GLU A 81 -2.17 -3.53 6.30
CA GLU A 81 -2.56 -3.02 7.62
C GLU A 81 -2.37 -4.06 8.74
N ASN A 82 -2.62 -5.33 8.45
CA ASN A 82 -2.33 -6.41 9.38
C ASN A 82 -0.82 -6.51 9.66
N ALA A 83 0.02 -6.45 8.62
CA ALA A 83 1.47 -6.45 8.79
C ALA A 83 1.96 -5.28 9.68
N LYS A 84 1.38 -4.09 9.54
CA LYS A 84 1.69 -2.93 10.40
C LYS A 84 1.22 -3.13 11.84
N SER A 85 0.06 -3.76 12.06
CA SER A 85 -0.44 -4.06 13.41
C SER A 85 0.46 -5.06 14.12
N VAL A 86 0.82 -6.16 13.44
CA VAL A 86 1.72 -7.20 13.96
C VAL A 86 3.10 -6.62 14.28
N ALA A 87 3.64 -5.75 13.43
CA ALA A 87 4.93 -5.09 13.69
C ALA A 87 4.91 -4.22 14.96
N ARG A 88 3.73 -3.73 15.38
CA ARG A 88 3.53 -2.99 16.63
C ARG A 88 3.15 -3.91 17.81
N GLY A 89 3.07 -5.22 17.61
CA GLY A 89 2.64 -6.19 18.61
C GLY A 89 1.13 -6.20 18.89
N GLY A 90 0.33 -5.61 17.99
CA GLY A 90 -1.13 -5.56 18.09
C GLY A 90 -1.82 -6.78 17.48
N ARG A 91 -3.16 -6.86 17.64
CA ARG A 91 -4.00 -7.88 17.01
C ARG A 91 -4.32 -7.53 15.56
N GLU A 92 -4.32 -8.56 14.71
CA GLU A 92 -4.74 -8.48 13.32
C GLU A 92 -6.26 -8.29 13.18
N ALA A 93 -6.67 -7.64 12.09
CA ALA A 93 -8.06 -7.58 11.68
C ALA A 93 -8.51 -8.90 11.06
N LYS A 94 -9.73 -9.33 11.41
CA LYS A 94 -10.40 -10.47 10.80
C LYS A 94 -11.35 -9.99 9.71
N ALA A 95 -11.28 -10.61 8.55
CA ALA A 95 -12.12 -10.29 7.41
C ALA A 95 -12.62 -11.54 6.70
N GLU A 96 -13.76 -11.43 6.02
CA GLU A 96 -14.32 -12.48 5.17
C GLU A 96 -14.36 -12.01 3.71
N PRO A 97 -14.12 -12.91 2.74
CA PRO A 97 -14.22 -12.58 1.33
C PRO A 97 -15.66 -12.25 0.96
N VAL A 98 -15.84 -11.22 0.12
CA VAL A 98 -17.15 -10.85 -0.41
C VAL A 98 -17.18 -11.02 -1.92
N LEU A 99 -18.15 -11.78 -2.41
CA LEU A 99 -18.42 -11.90 -3.84
C LEU A 99 -19.13 -10.65 -4.34
N LEU A 100 -18.53 -9.96 -5.30
CA LEU A 100 -19.13 -8.82 -5.99
C LEU A 100 -19.37 -9.14 -7.46
N GLY A 101 -20.53 -8.72 -7.98
CA GLY A 101 -20.79 -8.73 -9.42
C GLY A 101 -19.77 -7.88 -10.19
N ILE A 102 -19.48 -8.24 -11.44
CA ILE A 102 -18.45 -7.59 -12.28
C ILE A 102 -18.64 -6.07 -12.35
N THR A 103 -19.90 -5.60 -12.51
CA THR A 103 -20.24 -4.18 -12.55
C THR A 103 -19.88 -3.47 -11.24
N LYS A 104 -20.25 -4.07 -10.09
CA LYS A 104 -19.98 -3.49 -8.77
C LYS A 104 -18.49 -3.52 -8.44
N ALA A 105 -17.80 -4.62 -8.75
CA ALA A 105 -16.36 -4.74 -8.60
C ALA A 105 -15.59 -3.71 -9.45
N SER A 106 -16.08 -3.39 -10.65
CA SER A 106 -15.47 -2.39 -11.54
C SER A 106 -15.67 -0.94 -11.07
N LEU A 107 -16.80 -0.66 -10.39
CA LEU A 107 -17.08 0.64 -9.79
C LEU A 107 -16.26 0.89 -8.52
N GLN A 108 -16.04 -0.15 -7.70
CA GLN A 108 -15.33 -0.05 -6.42
C GLN A 108 -13.79 -0.20 -6.54
N THR A 109 -13.21 0.28 -7.65
CA THR A 109 -11.75 0.24 -7.86
C THR A 109 -11.03 1.39 -7.13
N ARG A 110 -9.72 1.25 -6.90
CA ARG A 110 -8.90 2.28 -6.23
C ARG A 110 -8.81 3.60 -7.01
N SER A 111 -8.77 3.51 -8.34
CA SER A 111 -8.67 4.68 -9.20
C SER A 111 -10.06 5.25 -9.45
N PHE A 112 -10.31 6.44 -8.88
CA PHE A 112 -11.57 7.14 -9.14
C PHE A 112 -11.66 7.62 -10.59
N ILE A 113 -10.53 7.87 -11.27
CA ILE A 113 -10.49 8.21 -12.69
C ILE A 113 -10.98 7.01 -13.52
N SER A 114 -10.46 5.82 -13.22
CA SER A 114 -10.88 4.58 -13.86
C SER A 114 -12.35 4.25 -13.54
N ALA A 115 -12.79 4.41 -12.29
CA ALA A 115 -14.19 4.19 -11.90
C ALA A 115 -15.15 5.16 -12.58
N ALA A 116 -14.84 6.47 -12.59
CA ALA A 116 -15.65 7.49 -13.25
C ALA A 116 -15.77 7.24 -14.76
N SER A 117 -14.73 6.69 -15.40
CA SER A 117 -14.78 6.37 -16.83
C SER A 117 -15.76 5.24 -17.20
N PHE A 118 -16.19 4.42 -16.23
CA PHE A 118 -17.09 3.30 -16.47
C PHE A 118 -18.56 3.71 -16.36
N GLN A 119 -19.02 4.10 -15.16
CA GLN A 119 -20.40 4.48 -14.86
C GLN A 119 -20.43 5.47 -13.67
N GLU A 120 -21.59 6.09 -13.41
CA GLU A 120 -21.84 6.96 -12.25
C GLU A 120 -20.84 8.13 -12.07
N THR A 121 -20.39 8.73 -13.18
CA THR A 121 -19.37 9.81 -13.23
C THR A 121 -19.57 10.89 -12.15
N THR A 122 -20.77 11.46 -12.07
CA THR A 122 -21.09 12.54 -11.12
C THR A 122 -20.88 12.10 -9.69
N ARG A 123 -21.41 10.93 -9.31
CA ARG A 123 -21.31 10.40 -7.94
C ARG A 123 -19.85 10.12 -7.58
N VAL A 124 -19.12 9.43 -8.46
CA VAL A 124 -17.72 9.04 -8.22
C VAL A 124 -16.82 10.26 -8.05
N LEU A 125 -16.97 11.29 -8.90
CA LEU A 125 -16.17 12.51 -8.81
C LEU A 125 -16.52 13.35 -7.58
N THR A 126 -17.81 13.45 -7.22
CA THR A 126 -18.23 14.16 -6.00
C THR A 126 -17.66 13.48 -4.76
N GLU A 127 -17.77 12.16 -4.65
CA GLU A 127 -17.23 11.41 -3.51
C GLU A 127 -15.70 11.55 -3.41
N ALA A 128 -14.99 11.40 -4.52
CA ALA A 128 -13.54 11.58 -4.56
C ALA A 128 -13.11 13.00 -4.18
N SER A 129 -13.88 14.02 -4.59
CA SER A 129 -13.63 15.43 -4.25
C SER A 129 -13.84 15.70 -2.77
N VAL A 130 -14.93 15.18 -2.19
CA VAL A 130 -15.24 15.34 -0.75
C VAL A 130 -14.20 14.63 0.12
N GLN A 131 -13.72 13.46 -0.30
CA GLN A 131 -12.69 12.70 0.41
C GLN A 131 -11.27 13.20 0.14
N GLY A 132 -11.06 14.11 -0.82
CA GLY A 132 -9.74 14.56 -1.23
C GLY A 132 -8.85 13.44 -1.80
N LYS A 133 -9.47 12.43 -2.45
CA LYS A 133 -8.76 11.26 -2.97
C LYS A 133 -7.73 11.65 -4.04
N ARG A 134 -6.56 11.03 -3.97
CA ARG A 134 -5.48 11.19 -4.98
C ARG A 134 -5.27 9.88 -5.72
N ASP A 135 -5.28 9.96 -7.05
CA ASP A 135 -5.05 8.82 -7.92
C ASP A 135 -3.55 8.57 -8.13
N LYS A 136 -3.10 7.32 -7.94
CA LYS A 136 -1.69 6.93 -8.06
C LYS A 136 -1.30 6.48 -9.48
N LEU A 137 -2.24 6.39 -10.41
CA LEU A 137 -2.00 6.03 -11.81
C LEU A 137 -1.26 4.68 -11.98
N LEU A 138 -1.69 3.66 -11.25
CA LEU A 138 -1.13 2.29 -11.28
C LEU A 138 -1.82 1.37 -12.31
N GLY A 139 -3.03 1.72 -12.73
CA GLY A 139 -3.88 0.97 -13.64
C GLY A 139 -3.69 1.32 -15.12
N LEU A 140 -4.34 0.56 -15.98
CA LEU A 140 -4.26 0.76 -17.43
C LEU A 140 -5.11 1.96 -17.88
N LYS A 141 -6.39 2.02 -17.46
CA LYS A 141 -7.37 2.99 -17.95
C LYS A 141 -6.99 4.43 -17.58
N GLU A 142 -6.68 4.68 -16.31
CA GLU A 142 -6.21 5.98 -15.84
C GLU A 142 -4.99 6.52 -16.62
N ASN A 143 -3.99 5.68 -16.93
CA ASN A 143 -2.83 6.11 -17.70
C ASN A 143 -3.19 6.43 -19.15
N VAL A 144 -4.08 5.65 -19.76
CA VAL A 144 -4.60 5.93 -21.11
C VAL A 144 -5.35 7.27 -21.14
N ILE A 145 -6.23 7.52 -20.17
CA ILE A 145 -7.03 8.76 -20.09
C ILE A 145 -6.13 9.99 -19.93
N VAL A 146 -5.08 9.89 -19.12
CA VAL A 146 -4.13 10.98 -18.86
C VAL A 146 -3.08 11.13 -19.98
N GLY A 147 -2.96 10.15 -20.89
CA GLY A 147 -1.97 10.18 -21.98
C GLY A 147 -0.56 9.78 -21.56
N ARG A 148 -0.41 9.03 -20.46
CA ARG A 148 0.87 8.46 -20.01
C ARG A 148 1.08 7.04 -20.56
N LEU A 149 2.33 6.59 -20.57
CA LEU A 149 2.65 5.20 -20.93
C LEU A 149 1.95 4.25 -19.96
N ILE A 150 1.25 3.25 -20.52
CA ILE A 150 0.57 2.22 -19.72
C ILE A 150 1.58 1.35 -18.97
N PRO A 151 1.26 0.87 -17.75
CA PRO A 151 2.14 0.05 -16.93
C PRO A 151 2.28 -1.41 -17.41
N ALA A 152 1.84 -1.73 -18.63
CA ALA A 152 1.94 -3.06 -19.24
C ALA A 152 2.78 -3.03 -20.52
N GLY A 153 3.23 -4.21 -20.97
CA GLY A 153 4.06 -4.36 -22.16
C GLY A 153 5.36 -3.54 -22.07
N THR A 154 5.66 -2.76 -23.11
CA THR A 154 6.86 -1.91 -23.20
C THR A 154 6.87 -0.78 -22.16
N GLY A 155 5.72 -0.23 -21.82
CA GLY A 155 5.61 0.80 -20.77
C GLY A 155 5.94 0.25 -19.39
N GLY A 156 5.50 -0.97 -19.09
CA GLY A 156 5.87 -1.71 -17.87
C GLY A 156 7.37 -2.03 -17.80
N ALA A 157 7.97 -2.47 -18.90
CA ALA A 157 9.42 -2.70 -18.98
C ALA A 157 10.23 -1.41 -18.74
N THR A 158 9.84 -0.31 -19.38
CA THR A 158 10.48 0.99 -19.21
C THR A 158 10.37 1.50 -17.77
N SER A 159 9.18 1.37 -17.17
CA SER A 159 8.95 1.73 -15.77
C SER A 159 9.83 0.91 -14.82
N ARG A 160 9.96 -0.40 -15.07
CA ARG A 160 10.81 -1.29 -14.27
C ARG A 160 12.29 -0.89 -14.35
N VAL A 161 12.79 -0.61 -15.56
CA VAL A 161 14.18 -0.16 -15.76
C VAL A 161 14.43 1.17 -15.04
N LYS A 162 13.50 2.13 -15.17
CA LYS A 162 13.59 3.41 -14.45
C LYS A 162 13.61 3.24 -12.94
N LYS A 163 12.79 2.34 -12.41
CA LYS A 163 12.77 2.03 -10.98
C LYS A 163 14.10 1.45 -10.51
N ILE A 164 14.64 0.45 -11.22
CA ILE A 164 15.94 -0.14 -10.90
C ILE A 164 17.08 0.88 -10.98
N ALA A 165 17.05 1.77 -11.98
CA ALA A 165 18.03 2.85 -12.09
C ALA A 165 17.95 3.80 -10.90
N ALA A 166 16.73 4.24 -10.53
CA ALA A 166 16.51 5.12 -9.39
C ALA A 166 16.94 4.46 -8.06
N ASP A 167 16.62 3.18 -7.86
CA ASP A 167 17.03 2.44 -6.66
C ASP A 167 18.56 2.37 -6.56
N ARG A 168 19.26 2.14 -7.68
CA ARG A 168 20.74 2.15 -7.72
C ARG A 168 21.32 3.54 -7.46
N ASP A 169 20.77 4.57 -8.10
CA ASP A 169 21.21 5.95 -7.88
C ASP A 169 21.05 6.34 -6.41
N GLN A 170 19.96 5.91 -5.76
CA GLN A 170 19.72 6.12 -4.34
C GLN A 170 20.80 5.46 -3.46
N THR A 171 21.18 4.21 -3.74
CA THR A 171 22.26 3.55 -2.98
C THR A 171 23.61 4.27 -3.11
N VAL A 172 23.91 4.82 -4.30
CA VAL A 172 25.15 5.57 -4.53
C VAL A 172 25.13 6.90 -3.78
N ILE A 173 23.98 7.59 -3.77
CA ILE A 173 23.79 8.84 -3.02
C ILE A 173 23.91 8.57 -1.52
N GLU A 174 23.33 7.49 -1.00
CA GLU A 174 23.42 7.12 0.41
C GLU A 174 24.87 6.79 0.80
N ALA A 175 25.60 6.02 -0.01
CA ALA A 175 27.02 5.74 0.23
C ALA A 175 27.86 7.03 0.27
N ARG A 176 27.68 7.92 -0.73
CA ARG A 176 28.33 9.25 -0.76
C ARG A 176 28.00 10.09 0.47
N ARG A 177 26.76 10.03 0.95
CA ARG A 177 26.31 10.76 2.14
C ARG A 177 26.98 10.23 3.39
N THR A 178 27.08 8.91 3.56
CA THR A 178 27.80 8.31 4.68
C THR A 178 29.29 8.63 4.68
N GLU A 179 29.92 8.66 3.51
CA GLU A 179 31.34 9.07 3.37
C GLU A 179 31.54 10.55 3.72
N ALA A 180 30.62 11.41 3.27
CA ALA A 180 30.65 12.84 3.60
C ALA A 180 30.44 13.10 5.11
N ASP A 181 29.51 12.36 5.75
CA ASP A 181 29.27 12.44 7.19
C ASP A 181 30.49 11.95 7.99
N GLN A 182 31.17 10.89 7.53
CA GLN A 182 32.42 10.40 8.13
C GLN A 182 33.57 11.40 7.99
N ALA A 183 33.73 12.01 6.81
CA ALA A 183 34.75 13.02 6.57
C ALA A 183 34.51 14.29 7.40
N ALA A 184 33.25 14.71 7.56
CA ALA A 184 32.87 15.84 8.40
C ALA A 184 33.13 15.56 9.89
N ALA A 185 32.89 14.33 10.36
CA ALA A 185 33.19 13.93 11.74
C ALA A 185 34.71 13.93 12.04
N LEU A 186 35.53 13.54 11.06
CA LEU A 186 37.00 13.59 11.17
C LEU A 186 37.58 15.01 11.05
N ALA A 187 36.88 15.92 10.38
CA ALA A 187 37.27 17.32 10.20
C ALA A 187 36.77 18.27 11.30
N ALA A 188 35.95 17.79 12.24
CA ALA A 188 35.57 18.57 13.42
C ALA A 188 36.82 18.93 14.22
N PRO A 189 37.13 20.22 14.45
CA PRO A 189 38.36 20.60 15.13
C PRO A 189 38.34 20.05 16.55
N LEU A 190 39.35 19.24 16.88
CA LEU A 190 39.69 18.89 18.27
C LEU A 190 39.79 20.20 19.05
N ALA A 191 38.93 20.36 20.05
CA ALA A 191 39.01 21.46 20.99
C ALA A 191 40.45 21.53 21.50
N VAL A 192 41.12 22.66 21.21
CA VAL A 192 42.47 22.93 21.69
C VAL A 192 42.41 22.90 23.21
N MET A 193 43.01 21.87 23.80
CA MET A 193 43.23 21.81 25.24
C MET A 193 44.33 22.82 25.54
N GLU A 194 43.97 23.99 26.07
CA GLU A 194 44.92 24.95 26.60
C GLU A 194 45.69 24.30 27.75
N PRO A 195 47.04 24.46 27.84
CA PRO A 195 47.78 23.94 28.96
C PRO A 195 47.53 24.84 30.18
N GLU A 196 47.11 24.24 31.30
CA GLU A 196 47.08 24.92 32.60
C GLU A 196 48.50 25.39 32.95
N ILE A 197 48.69 26.71 33.04
CA ILE A 197 49.91 27.32 33.58
C ILE A 197 49.67 27.51 35.08
N ASP A 198 50.32 26.67 35.88
CA ASP A 198 50.46 26.87 37.33
C ASP A 198 51.33 28.11 37.58
N VAL A 199 50.76 29.13 38.22
CA VAL A 199 51.53 30.27 38.74
C VAL A 199 51.33 30.33 40.25
N GLU A 200 52.23 29.69 40.99
CA GLU A 200 52.48 30.01 42.40
C GLU A 200 53.05 31.43 42.46
N PHE A 201 52.32 32.35 43.09
CA PHE A 201 52.86 33.63 43.52
C PHE A 201 52.46 33.90 44.97
N ASP A 202 53.37 33.54 45.87
CA ASP A 202 53.35 33.89 47.28
C ASP A 202 53.91 35.31 47.45
N ALA A 203 53.11 36.22 48.00
CA ALA A 203 53.60 37.43 48.66
C ALA A 203 52.50 37.97 49.60
N GLY A 204 52.76 37.83 50.90
CA GLY A 204 51.87 38.17 51.99
C GLY A 204 51.54 39.66 52.19
N LEU A 205 50.59 39.85 53.10
CA LEU A 205 50.06 41.09 53.68
C LEU A 205 51.07 42.23 53.80
N VAL A 206 50.65 43.46 53.46
CA VAL A 206 50.74 44.63 54.36
C VAL A 206 49.54 45.57 54.14
N ASP A 207 48.97 45.97 55.27
CA ASP A 207 47.85 46.90 55.51
C ASP A 207 48.33 48.37 55.46
N THR A 208 47.57 49.32 54.87
CA THR A 208 47.55 50.76 55.24
C THR A 208 46.55 51.59 54.42
N ILE A 209 45.44 51.98 55.06
CA ILE A 209 44.88 53.33 55.31
C ILE A 209 45.09 54.48 54.28
N GLU A 210 43.95 55.07 53.89
CA GLU A 210 43.60 56.45 53.44
C GLU A 210 44.70 57.44 52.97
N SER A 211 44.43 58.15 51.86
CA SER A 211 44.15 59.61 51.86
C SER A 211 43.85 60.17 50.45
N ARG A 212 42.94 61.15 50.45
CA ARG A 212 42.54 62.18 49.45
C ARG A 212 43.67 62.65 48.53
N ASP A 213 43.43 63.04 47.27
CA ASP A 213 42.49 64.04 46.73
C ASP A 213 41.91 63.64 45.36
#